data_AF-A0A7C5XB15-F1
#
_entry.id   AF-A0A7C5XB15-F1
#
_cell.length_a   1.000
_cell.length_b   1.000
_cell.length_c   1.000
_cell.angle_alpha   90.00
_cell.angle_beta   90.00
_cell.angle_gamma   90.00
#
_symmetry.space_group_name_H-M   'P 1'
#
loop_
_entity.id
_entity.type
_entity.pdbx_description
1 polymer ?
#
loop_
_entity_poly.entity_id
_entity_poly.type
_entity_poly.pdbx_seq_one_letter_code
_entity_poly.pdbx_strand_id
1 'polypeptide(L)' 'MDAKIVAKGGILQIEIRDRYVDIVVPLVPENLEGNVKKFYAFQSGGKLPVEFIVGNGGVELIYERYRLRKVSSLP' A
#
# COMPACT_ATOMS: atom_id res chain seq x y z
N MET A 1 -6.59 -1.43 14.57
CA MET A 1 -6.29 -1.30 13.13
C MET A 1 -5.10 -2.17 12.76
N ASP A 2 -5.35 -3.24 12.01
CA ASP A 2 -4.34 -4.07 11.33
C ASP A 2 -4.38 -3.73 9.84
N ALA A 3 -3.21 -3.49 9.24
CA ALA A 3 -3.09 -3.12 7.83
C ALA A 3 -2.13 -4.09 7.13
N LYS A 4 -2.63 -4.78 6.10
CA LYS A 4 -1.88 -5.78 5.34
C LYS A 4 -1.79 -5.40 3.88
N ILE A 5 -0.66 -5.73 3.28
CA ILE A 5 -0.44 -5.64 1.83
C ILE A 5 -0.47 -7.05 1.28
N VAL A 6 -1.42 -7.32 0.39
CA VAL A 6 -1.62 -8.63 -0.24
C VAL A 6 -1.53 -8.50 -1.76
N ALA A 7 -0.92 -9.49 -2.40
CA ALA A 7 -0.98 -9.66 -3.85
C ALA A 7 -2.06 -10.70 -4.16
N LYS A 8 -3.15 -10.29 -4.81
CA LYS A 8 -4.28 -11.17 -5.14
C LYS A 8 -4.75 -10.91 -6.56
N GLY A 9 -4.79 -11.96 -7.38
CA GLY A 9 -5.21 -11.84 -8.79
C GLY A 9 -4.33 -10.91 -9.63
N GLY A 10 -3.03 -10.81 -9.31
CA GLY A 10 -2.09 -9.93 -10.01
C GLY A 10 -2.15 -8.45 -9.59
N ILE A 11 -2.96 -8.09 -8.61
CA ILE A 11 -3.12 -6.72 -8.12
C ILE A 11 -2.68 -6.65 -6.65
N LEU A 12 -1.98 -5.58 -6.27
CA LEU A 12 -1.68 -5.29 -4.87
C LEU A 12 -2.89 -4.63 -4.20
N GLN A 13 -3.19 -5.02 -2.97
CA GLN A 13 -4.31 -4.50 -2.20
C GLN A 13 -3.87 -4.14 -0.78
N ILE A 14 -4.38 -3.04 -0.25
CA ILE A 14 -4.33 -2.73 1.19
C ILE A 14 -5.60 -3.31 1.81
N GLU A 15 -5.43 -4.27 2.71
CA GLU A 15 -6.51 -4.77 3.57
C GLU A 15 -6.37 -4.13 4.95
N ILE A 16 -7.30 -3.25 5.31
CA ILE A 16 -7.37 -2.59 6.62
C ILE A 16 -8.53 -3.19 7.40
N ARG A 17 -8.22 -3.86 8.51
CA ARG A 17 -9.22 -4.48 9.38
C ARG A 17 -9.19 -3.92 10.79
N ASP A 18 -10.37 -3.64 11.30
CA ASP A 18 -10.64 -3.36 12.72
C ASP A 18 -12.01 -3.95 13.11
N ARG A 19 -12.41 -3.84 14.38
CA ARG A 19 -13.65 -4.40 14.92
C ARG A 19 -14.90 -4.01 14.12
N TYR A 20 -14.89 -2.84 13.49
CA TYR A 20 -16.07 -2.26 12.81
C TYR A 20 -15.85 -2.01 11.32
N VAL A 21 -14.65 -2.24 10.80
CA VAL A 21 -14.24 -1.78 9.46
C VAL A 21 -13.42 -2.87 8.78
N ASP A 22 -13.82 -3.23 7.56
CA ASP A 22 -13.03 -4.05 6.64
C ASP A 22 -12.96 -3.31 5.31
N ILE A 23 -11.81 -2.69 5.03
CA ILE A 23 -11.57 -1.91 3.81
C ILE A 23 -10.53 -2.65 2.98
N VAL A 24 -10.87 -2.88 1.71
CA VAL A 24 -9.95 -3.40 0.71
C VAL A 24 -9.72 -2.32 -0.34
N VAL A 25 -8.48 -1.83 -0.44
CA VAL A 25 -8.09 -0.79 -1.38
C VAL A 25 -7.20 -1.39 -2.47
N PRO A 26 -7.66 -1.53 -3.72
CA PRO A 26 -6.83 -1.96 -4.82
C PRO A 26 -5.83 -0.86 -5.21
N LEU A 27 -4.59 -1.25 -5.46
CA LEU A 27 -3.49 -0.38 -5.86
C LEU A 27 -3.14 -0.63 -7.32
N VAL A 28 -3.23 0.41 -8.13
CA VAL A 28 -2.85 0.37 -9.54
C VAL A 28 -1.42 0.91 -9.68
N PRO A 29 -0.51 0.17 -10.34
CA PRO A 29 0.86 0.64 -10.54
C PRO A 29 0.90 1.83 -11.48
N GLU A 30 1.74 2.82 -11.17
CA GLU A 30 1.96 4.00 -12.02
C GLU A 30 3.43 4.12 -12.44
N ASN A 31 4.37 3.89 -11.52
CA ASN A 31 5.80 3.81 -11.84
C ASN A 31 6.49 2.85 -10.88
N LEU A 32 7.20 1.85 -11.41
CA LEU A 32 7.87 0.81 -10.63
C LEU A 32 9.40 0.90 -10.65
N GLU A 33 9.97 1.99 -11.16
CA GLU A 33 11.42 2.19 -11.24
C GLU A 33 12.01 2.75 -9.94
N GLY A 34 13.32 2.58 -9.75
CA GLY A 34 14.04 3.14 -8.60
C GLY A 34 13.61 2.59 -7.24
N ASN A 35 13.88 3.35 -6.18
CA ASN A 35 13.60 2.96 -4.80
C ASN A 35 12.19 3.35 -4.33
N VAL A 36 11.49 4.21 -5.07
CA VAL A 36 10.12 4.63 -4.75
C VAL A 36 9.19 4.08 -5.80
N LYS A 37 8.42 3.06 -5.44
CA LYS A 37 7.39 2.47 -6.31
C LYS A 37 6.09 3.24 -6.13
N LYS A 38 5.60 3.86 -7.19
CA LYS A 38 4.39 4.68 -7.21
C LYS A 38 3.20 3.87 -7.68
N PHE A 39 2.14 3.96 -6.90
CA PHE A 39 0.82 3.40 -7.15
C PHE A 39 -0.21 4.50 -6.95
N TYR A 40 -1.45 4.21 -7.33
CA TYR A 40 -2.58 4.99 -6.88
C TYR A 40 -3.75 4.08 -6.47
N ALA A 41 -4.56 4.59 -5.56
CA ALA A 41 -5.88 4.06 -5.26
C ALA A 41 -6.96 4.98 -5.86
N PHE A 42 -8.13 4.43 -6.15
CA PHE A 42 -9.28 5.26 -6.48
C PHE A 42 -10.02 5.65 -5.19
N GLN A 43 -10.15 6.95 -4.95
CA GLN A 43 -10.87 7.48 -3.79
C GLN A 43 -11.55 8.79 -4.16
N SER A 44 -12.82 8.95 -3.76
CA SER A 44 -13.59 10.19 -3.96
C SER A 44 -13.59 10.72 -5.41
N GLY A 45 -13.57 9.82 -6.39
CA GLY A 45 -13.57 10.17 -7.82
C GLY A 45 -12.20 10.58 -8.39
N GLY A 46 -11.12 10.50 -7.61
CA GLY A 46 -9.77 10.83 -8.04
C GLY A 46 -8.75 9.71 -7.79
N LYS A 47 -7.53 9.95 -8.26
CA LYS A 47 -6.36 9.15 -7.90
C LYS A 47 -5.80 9.65 -6.56
N LEU A 48 -5.78 8.78 -5.57
CA LEU A 48 -5.02 8.97 -4.35
C LEU A 48 -3.62 8.37 -4.56
N PRO A 49 -2.54 9.15 -4.49
CA PRO A 49 -1.18 8.63 -4.64
C PRO A 49 -0.81 7.73 -3.46
N VAL A 50 -0.12 6.65 -3.77
CA VAL A 50 0.37 5.65 -2.81
C VAL A 50 1.82 5.31 -3.16
N GLU A 51 2.73 5.39 -2.20
CA GLU A 51 4.16 5.18 -2.46
C GLU A 51 4.73 4.08 -1.58
N PHE A 52 5.45 3.14 -2.19
CA PHE A 52 6.30 2.20 -1.47
C PHE A 52 7.75 2.65 -1.56
N ILE A 53 8.34 2.98 -0.43
CA ILE A 53 9.76 3.34 -0.32
C ILE A 53 10.51 2.06 0.08
N VAL A 54 11.33 1.55 -0.85
CA VAL A 54 12.13 0.33 -0.68
C VAL A 54 13.58 0.74 -0.44
N GLY A 55 14.15 0.27 0.67
CA GLY A 55 15.56 0.52 0.98
C GLY A 55 16.11 -0.46 2.01
N ASN A 56 17.31 -0.17 2.52
CA ASN A 56 18.04 -1.05 3.44
C ASN A 56 17.31 -1.31 4.77
N GLY A 57 16.40 -0.41 5.19
CA GLY A 57 15.64 -0.51 6.44
C GLY A 57 14.31 -1.27 6.33
N GLY A 58 14.01 -1.83 5.15
CA GLY A 58 12.76 -2.50 4.83
C GLY A 58 11.92 -1.73 3.81
N VAL A 59 10.61 -1.99 3.85
CA VAL A 59 9.62 -1.32 2.99
C VAL A 59 8.75 -0.42 3.85
N GLU A 60 8.59 0.81 3.41
CA GLU A 60 7.64 1.76 3.98
C GLU A 60 6.55 2.07 2.96
N LEU A 61 5.35 2.32 3.45
CA LEU A 61 4.18 2.68 2.64
C LEU A 61 3.68 4.05 3.10
N ILE A 62 3.58 4.97 2.15
CA ILE A 62 2.91 6.26 2.32
C ILE A 62 1.50 6.12 1.75
N TYR A 63 0.50 6.21 2.63
CA TYR A 63 -0.91 6.12 2.28
C TYR A 63 -1.68 7.23 3.00
N GLU A 64 -2.25 8.17 2.25
CA GLU A 64 -2.81 9.42 2.76
C GLU A 64 -1.82 10.17 3.69
N ARG A 65 -2.14 10.28 4.98
CA ARG A 65 -1.34 10.92 6.03
C ARG A 65 -0.52 9.92 6.85
N TYR A 66 -0.59 8.63 6.54
CA TYR A 66 0.06 7.57 7.29
C TYR A 66 1.35 7.14 6.61
N ARG A 67 2.40 6.96 7.43
CA ARG A 67 3.61 6.23 7.07
C ARG A 67 3.60 4.89 7.80
N LEU A 68 3.34 3.82 7.05
CA LEU A 68 3.30 2.45 7.57
C LEU A 68 4.63 1.78 7.30
N ARG A 69 5.22 1.16 8.32
CA ARG A 69 6.45 0.38 8.17
C ARG A 69 6.09 -1.10 8.07
N LYS A 70 6.66 -1.80 7.10
CA LYS A 70 6.53 -3.26 7.02
C LYS A 70 7.19 -3.89 8.25
N VAL A 71 6.43 -4.72 8.96
CA VAL A 71 6.89 -5.45 10.17
C VAL A 71 7.05 -6.95 9.94
N SER A 72 6.53 -7.48 8.83
CA SER A 72 6.76 -8.86 8.40
C SER A 72 8.05 -8.99 7.60
N SER A 73 8.64 -10.18 7.59
CA SER A 73 9.75 -10.50 6.69
C SER A 73 9.32 -10.38 5.22
N LEU A 74 10.25 -9.98 4.35
CA LEU A 74 10.09 -10.17 2.91
C LEU A 74 10.27 -11.69 2.64
N PRO A 75 9.33 -12.34 1.94
CA PRO A 75 9.55 -13.70 1.47
C PRO A 75 10.69 -13.76 0.45
#